data_AF-F0GC39-F1
#
_entry.id   AF-F0GC39-F1
#
_cell.length_a   1.000
_cell.length_b   1.000
_cell.length_c   1.000
_cell.angle_alpha   90.00
_cell.angle_beta   90.00
_cell.angle_gamma   90.00
#
_symmetry.space_group_name_H-M   'P 1'
#
loop_
_entity.id
_entity.type
_entity.pdbx_description
1 polymer ?
#
loop_
_entity_poly.entity_id
_entity_poly.type
_entity_poly.pdbx_seq_one_letter_code
_entity_poly.pdbx_strand_id
1 'polypeptide(L)'
;HIGVLKALEARGIPIEIVAGTSAGSVVGALYASGMNALQINKIALDMDQASISDWALPFRSRGLLQGVALQNFLNKTLNNRPIEKMAKPLGIVATDLQNGQPILFQQGNTGLAVRASCSVPSVFEPVKI
;
A
#
# COMPACT_ATOMS: atom_id res chain seq x y z
N HIS A 1 -0.18 6.00 10.47
CA HIS A 1 0.10 4.54 10.48
C HIS A 1 1.46 4.22 11.10
N ILE A 2 2.59 4.64 10.51
CA ILE A 2 3.95 4.28 10.99
C ILE A 2 4.20 4.68 12.46
N GLY A 3 3.79 5.88 12.88
CA GLY A 3 3.93 6.31 14.28
C GLY A 3 3.16 5.42 15.28
N VAL A 4 1.99 4.91 14.89
CA VAL A 4 1.21 3.97 15.71
C VAL A 4 1.93 2.63 15.81
N LEU A 5 2.46 2.10 14.69
CA LEU A 5 3.25 0.87 14.70
C LEU A 5 4.48 1.00 15.63
N LYS A 6 5.20 2.12 15.56
CA LYS A 6 6.33 2.40 16.47
C LYS A 6 5.90 2.37 17.94
N ALA A 7 4.75 2.98 18.27
CA ALA A 7 4.25 3.02 19.63
C ALA A 7 3.80 1.63 20.15
N LEU A 8 3.20 0.81 19.29
CA LEU A 8 2.80 -0.56 19.62
C LEU A 8 4.01 -1.47 19.82
N GLU A 9 4.98 -1.43 18.89
CA GLU A 9 6.24 -2.17 18.99
C GLU A 9 7.03 -1.79 20.25
N ALA A 10 7.14 -0.50 20.56
CA ALA A 10 7.85 -0.01 21.75
C ALA A 10 7.22 -0.48 23.08
N ARG A 11 5.93 -0.82 23.06
CA ARG A 11 5.21 -1.37 24.23
C ARG A 11 5.10 -2.90 24.20
N GLY A 12 5.69 -3.56 23.21
CA GLY A 12 5.61 -5.02 23.06
C GLY A 12 4.19 -5.53 22.80
N ILE A 13 3.31 -4.70 22.21
CA ILE A 13 1.93 -5.08 21.90
C ILE A 13 1.93 -5.82 20.55
N PRO A 14 1.61 -7.13 20.50
CA PRO A 14 1.65 -7.90 19.27
C PRO A 14 0.47 -7.54 18.36
N ILE A 15 0.76 -7.41 17.07
CA ILE A 15 -0.25 -7.28 16.01
C ILE A 15 -0.36 -8.62 15.30
N GLU A 16 -1.48 -9.29 15.45
CA GLU A 16 -1.74 -10.62 14.86
C GLU A 16 -2.27 -10.53 13.43
N ILE A 17 -3.08 -9.51 13.13
CA ILE A 17 -3.76 -9.35 11.83
C ILE A 17 -3.67 -7.89 11.39
N VAL A 18 -3.55 -7.67 10.08
CA VAL A 18 -3.47 -6.34 9.49
C VAL A 18 -4.57 -6.17 8.45
N ALA A 19 -5.33 -5.09 8.54
CA ALA A 19 -6.24 -4.64 7.49
C ALA A 19 -5.91 -3.20 7.10
N GLY A 20 -5.95 -2.88 5.81
CA GLY A 20 -5.58 -1.56 5.33
C GLY A 20 -6.38 -1.09 4.11
N THR A 21 -6.60 0.23 4.06
CA THR A 21 -7.27 0.95 2.96
C THR A 21 -6.42 2.14 2.54
N SER A 22 -6.32 2.41 1.23
CA SER A 22 -5.55 3.53 0.67
C SER A 22 -4.10 3.54 1.21
N ALA A 23 -3.58 4.66 1.71
CA ALA A 23 -2.25 4.74 2.32
C ALA A 23 -2.04 3.74 3.49
N GLY A 24 -3.11 3.34 4.19
CA GLY A 24 -3.08 2.30 5.21
C GLY A 24 -2.82 0.91 4.62
N SER A 25 -3.24 0.63 3.39
CA SER A 25 -2.94 -0.63 2.69
C SER A 25 -1.46 -0.74 2.31
N VAL A 26 -0.81 0.38 1.96
CA VAL A 26 0.64 0.43 1.70
C VAL A 26 1.42 0.07 2.96
N VAL A 27 1.16 0.80 4.06
CA VAL A 27 1.85 0.57 5.33
C VAL A 27 1.52 -0.81 5.90
N GLY A 28 0.25 -1.23 5.78
CA GLY A 28 -0.21 -2.54 6.22
C GLY A 28 0.46 -3.69 5.47
N ALA A 29 0.59 -3.60 4.14
CA ALA A 29 1.28 -4.59 3.33
C ALA A 29 2.77 -4.72 3.69
N LEU A 30 3.46 -3.59 3.87
CA LEU A 30 4.86 -3.59 4.30
C LEU A 30 5.01 -4.21 5.69
N TYR A 31 4.15 -3.86 6.64
CA TYR A 31 4.19 -4.41 7.99
C TYR A 31 3.86 -5.91 8.02
N ALA A 32 2.81 -6.34 7.33
CA ALA A 32 2.41 -7.74 7.24
C ALA A 32 3.48 -8.62 6.56
N SER A 33 4.37 -8.02 5.76
CA SER A 33 5.52 -8.74 5.17
C SER A 33 6.59 -9.15 6.20
N GLY A 34 6.51 -8.62 7.43
CA GLY A 34 7.48 -8.83 8.51
C GLY A 34 8.43 -7.66 8.74
N MET A 35 8.25 -6.53 8.04
CA MET A 35 9.04 -5.33 8.29
C MET A 35 8.59 -4.66 9.59
N ASN A 36 9.55 -4.16 10.37
CA ASN A 36 9.27 -3.36 11.56
C ASN A 36 8.98 -1.89 11.20
N ALA A 37 8.46 -1.13 12.17
CA ALA A 37 8.07 0.25 11.93
C ALA A 37 9.24 1.17 11.53
N LEU A 38 10.48 0.86 11.92
CA LEU A 38 11.67 1.60 11.52
C LEU A 38 12.02 1.40 10.04
N GLN A 39 11.98 0.17 9.55
CA GLN A 39 12.18 -0.17 8.14
C GLN A 39 11.15 0.51 7.26
N ILE A 40 9.87 0.45 7.66
CA ILE A 40 8.77 1.11 6.94
C ILE A 40 8.95 2.63 6.94
N ASN A 41 9.40 3.21 8.05
CA ASN A 41 9.68 4.64 8.14
C ASN A 41 10.79 5.07 7.18
N LYS A 42 11.85 4.26 7.05
CA LYS A 42 12.94 4.53 6.09
C LYS A 42 12.43 4.50 4.66
N ILE A 43 11.66 3.46 4.31
CA ILE A 43 11.03 3.34 3.00
C ILE A 43 10.15 4.57 2.68
N ALA A 44 9.34 5.02 3.64
CA ALA A 44 8.47 6.17 3.43
C ALA A 44 9.25 7.47 3.18
N LEU A 45 10.37 7.68 3.88
CA LEU A 45 11.23 8.86 3.68
C LEU A 45 11.94 8.82 2.32
N ASP A 46 12.40 7.65 1.89
CA ASP A 46 13.03 7.46 0.58
C ASP A 46 12.03 7.68 -0.56
N MET A 47 10.77 7.22 -0.37
CA MET A 47 9.68 7.51 -1.30
C MET A 47 9.36 9.01 -1.37
N ASP A 48 9.33 9.71 -0.24
CA ASP A 48 9.00 11.16 -0.21
C ASP A 48 10.06 11.96 -0.97
N GLN A 49 11.36 11.69 -0.78
CA GLN A 49 12.42 12.36 -1.54
C GLN A 49 12.34 12.13 -3.06
N ALA A 50 12.05 10.90 -3.48
CA ALA A 50 11.86 10.57 -4.90
C ALA A 50 10.55 11.16 -5.46
N SER A 51 9.47 11.14 -4.67
CA SER A 51 8.13 11.59 -5.07
C SER A 51 7.99 13.10 -5.08
N ILE A 52 8.68 13.84 -4.20
CA ILE A 52 8.71 15.31 -4.21
C ILE A 52 9.31 15.83 -5.52
N SER A 53 10.33 15.14 -6.04
CA SER A 53 10.96 15.50 -7.32
C SER A 53 10.00 15.33 -8.50
N ASP A 54 9.15 14.30 -8.47
CA ASP A 54 8.08 14.10 -9.46
C ASP A 54 6.88 15.05 -9.24
N TRP A 55 6.60 15.44 -7.99
CA TRP A 55 5.50 16.34 -7.61
C TRP A 55 5.76 17.80 -8.02
N ALA A 56 7.02 18.22 -8.14
CA ALA A 56 7.39 19.57 -8.54
C ALA A 56 7.08 19.89 -10.02
N LEU A 57 6.73 18.89 -10.85
CA LEU A 57 6.43 19.06 -12.28
C LEU A 57 5.09 18.39 -12.70
N PRO A 58 3.94 18.75 -12.11
CA PRO A 58 2.66 18.08 -12.31
C PRO A 58 2.04 18.30 -13.71
N PHE A 59 2.64 19.14 -14.56
CA PHE A 59 2.11 19.51 -15.88
C PHE A 59 2.66 18.68 -17.05
N ARG A 60 3.66 17.82 -16.85
CA ARG A 60 4.25 17.03 -17.96
C ARG A 60 3.73 15.60 -18.08
N SER A 61 3.06 15.03 -17.07
CA SER A 61 2.60 13.64 -17.15
C SER A 61 1.33 13.39 -16.34
N ARG A 62 0.19 13.47 -17.03
CA ARG A 62 -1.18 13.29 -16.51
C ARG A 62 -1.39 11.92 -15.86
N GLY A 63 -1.72 11.90 -14.57
CA GLY A 63 -2.77 11.08 -13.92
C GLY A 63 -2.73 9.55 -13.90
N LEU A 64 -1.98 8.87 -14.78
CA LEU A 64 -1.99 7.40 -14.89
C LEU A 64 -0.75 6.71 -14.29
N LEU A 65 0.36 7.43 -14.20
CA LEU A 65 1.67 6.82 -13.90
C LEU A 65 1.84 6.40 -12.44
N GLN A 66 1.24 7.13 -11.51
CA GLN A 66 1.52 6.97 -10.08
C GLN A 66 0.92 5.68 -9.48
N GLY A 67 -0.25 5.23 -9.95
CA GLY A 67 -0.84 3.96 -9.50
C GLY A 67 -0.01 2.73 -9.94
N VAL A 68 0.45 2.73 -11.19
CA VAL A 68 1.32 1.66 -11.73
C VAL A 68 2.70 1.70 -11.08
N ALA A 69 3.28 2.89 -10.87
CA ALA A 69 4.53 3.05 -10.16
C ALA A 69 4.45 2.53 -8.73
N LEU A 70 3.37 2.84 -8.00
CA LEU A 70 3.13 2.33 -6.64
C LEU A 70 3.00 0.79 -6.61
N GLN A 71 2.24 0.22 -7.54
CA GLN A 71 2.12 -1.23 -7.70
C GLN A 71 3.50 -1.87 -7.90
N ASN A 72 4.29 -1.35 -8.84
CA ASN A 72 5.62 -1.89 -9.16
C ASN A 72 6.60 -1.72 -7.99
N PHE A 73 6.54 -0.57 -7.31
CA PHE A 73 7.33 -0.31 -6.13
C PHE A 73 7.06 -1.33 -5.02
N LEU A 74 5.78 -1.58 -4.70
CA LEU A 74 5.44 -2.57 -3.68
C LEU A 74 5.77 -3.99 -4.12
N ASN A 75 5.49 -4.36 -5.37
CA ASN A 75 5.85 -5.68 -5.89
C ASN A 75 7.36 -5.92 -5.81
N LYS A 76 8.18 -4.92 -6.14
CA LYS A 76 9.65 -5.01 -5.98
C LYS A 76 10.05 -5.11 -4.52
N THR A 77 9.55 -4.21 -3.67
CA THR A 77 9.89 -4.15 -2.24
C THR A 77 9.51 -5.43 -1.49
N LEU A 78 8.42 -6.07 -1.90
CA LEU A 78 7.90 -7.31 -1.32
C LEU A 78 8.40 -8.56 -2.06
N ASN A 79 9.32 -8.45 -3.02
CA ASN A 79 9.80 -9.57 -3.84
C ASN A 79 8.67 -10.38 -4.48
N ASN A 80 7.65 -9.71 -5.00
CA ASN A 80 6.42 -10.27 -5.59
C ASN A 80 5.68 -11.24 -4.66
N ARG A 81 5.83 -11.10 -3.34
CA ARG A 81 5.12 -11.91 -2.36
C ARG A 81 3.60 -11.65 -2.47
N PRO A 82 2.78 -12.69 -2.71
CA PRO A 82 1.34 -12.54 -2.75
C PRO A 82 0.77 -12.41 -1.33
N ILE A 83 -0.46 -11.89 -1.22
CA ILE A 83 -1.10 -11.51 0.06
C ILE A 83 -1.16 -12.69 1.04
N GLU A 84 -1.52 -13.87 0.55
CA GLU A 84 -1.69 -15.08 1.35
C GLU A 84 -0.37 -15.66 1.88
N LYS A 85 0.78 -15.18 1.37
CA LYS A 85 2.12 -15.62 1.82
C LYS A 85 2.80 -14.61 2.74
N MET A 86 2.07 -13.59 3.21
CA MET A 86 2.59 -12.61 4.16
C MET A 86 2.90 -13.25 5.52
N ALA A 87 3.82 -12.64 6.27
CA ALA A 87 4.21 -13.13 7.59
C ALA A 87 3.08 -12.97 8.62
N LYS A 88 2.16 -12.02 8.37
CA LYS A 88 0.93 -11.82 9.14
C LYS A 88 -0.26 -11.83 8.18
N PRO A 89 -1.42 -12.38 8.58
CA PRO A 89 -2.66 -12.26 7.83
C PRO A 89 -2.94 -10.79 7.43
N LEU A 90 -3.17 -10.58 6.13
CA LEU A 90 -3.35 -9.27 5.53
C LEU A 90 -4.68 -9.21 4.77
N GLY A 91 -5.44 -8.14 5.01
CA GLY A 91 -6.60 -7.76 4.22
C GLY A 91 -6.42 -6.36 3.62
N ILE A 92 -6.62 -6.23 2.32
CA ILE A 92 -6.61 -4.92 1.65
C ILE A 92 -8.02 -4.62 1.15
N VAL A 93 -8.58 -3.48 1.56
CA VAL A 93 -9.94 -3.08 1.18
C VAL A 93 -9.90 -2.09 0.02
N ALA A 94 -10.67 -2.34 -1.03
CA ALA A 94 -10.96 -1.39 -2.10
C ALA A 94 -12.48 -1.26 -2.31
N THR A 95 -12.87 -0.38 -3.22
CA THR A 95 -14.28 -0.18 -3.60
C THR A 95 -14.49 -0.62 -5.03
N ASP A 96 -15.48 -1.47 -5.27
CA ASP A 96 -15.99 -1.76 -6.61
C ASP A 96 -16.74 -0.52 -7.12
N LEU A 97 -16.24 0.08 -8.19
CA LEU A 97 -16.83 1.31 -8.75
C LEU A 97 -18.16 1.06 -9.50
N GLN A 98 -18.49 -0.19 -9.86
CA GLN A 98 -19.73 -0.49 -10.56
C GLN A 98 -20.94 -0.49 -9.62
N ASN A 99 -20.76 -0.97 -8.39
CA ASN A 99 -21.85 -1.17 -7.43
C ASN A 99 -21.60 -0.52 -6.05
N GLY A 100 -20.44 0.12 -5.86
CA GLY A 100 -20.06 0.79 -4.61
C GLY A 100 -19.70 -0.15 -3.45
N GLN A 101 -19.64 -1.46 -3.67
CA GLN A 101 -19.43 -2.44 -2.61
C GLN A 101 -17.94 -2.54 -2.22
N PRO A 102 -17.65 -2.86 -0.95
CA PRO A 102 -16.28 -3.14 -0.53
C PRO A 102 -15.79 -4.48 -1.13
N ILE A 103 -14.56 -4.47 -1.63
CA ILE A 103 -13.81 -5.68 -1.99
C ILE A 103 -12.70 -5.85 -0.96
N LEU A 104 -12.62 -7.03 -0.35
CA LEU A 104 -11.53 -7.41 0.56
C LEU A 104 -10.58 -8.38 -0.15
N PHE A 105 -9.39 -7.91 -0.51
CA PHE A 105 -8.31 -8.76 -1.02
C PHE A 105 -7.58 -9.45 0.13
N GLN A 106 -7.61 -10.78 0.12
CA GLN A 106 -6.83 -11.63 1.05
C GLN A 106 -5.86 -12.56 0.31
N GLN A 107 -5.90 -12.56 -1.02
CA GLN A 107 -5.09 -13.42 -1.88
C GLN A 107 -4.69 -12.67 -3.16
N GLY A 108 -3.61 -13.11 -3.80
CA GLY A 108 -3.17 -12.61 -5.10
C GLY A 108 -2.10 -11.52 -5.02
N ASN A 109 -1.98 -10.71 -6.09
CA ASN A 109 -0.90 -9.73 -6.22
C ASN A 109 -1.09 -8.55 -5.24
N THR A 110 -0.17 -8.44 -4.28
CA THR A 110 -0.22 -7.40 -3.23
C THR A 110 -0.19 -5.98 -3.80
N GLY A 111 0.73 -5.68 -4.73
CA GLY A 111 0.84 -4.35 -5.32
C GLY A 111 -0.40 -3.94 -6.10
N LEU A 112 -1.05 -4.89 -6.79
CA LEU A 112 -2.30 -4.68 -7.52
C LEU A 112 -3.44 -4.35 -6.55
N ALA A 113 -3.59 -5.13 -5.47
CA ALA A 113 -4.60 -4.88 -4.45
C ALA A 113 -4.41 -3.51 -3.78
N VAL A 114 -3.17 -3.14 -3.45
CA VAL A 114 -2.87 -1.80 -2.91
C VAL A 114 -3.18 -0.70 -3.92
N ARG A 115 -2.81 -0.87 -5.20
CA ARG A 115 -3.15 0.09 -6.25
C ARG A 115 -4.65 0.27 -6.36
N ALA A 116 -5.43 -0.81 -6.35
CA ALA A 116 -6.88 -0.76 -6.38
C ALA A 116 -7.45 -0.03 -5.15
N SER A 117 -6.91 -0.31 -3.97
CA SER A 117 -7.27 0.36 -2.70
C SER A 117 -6.93 1.85 -2.66
N CYS A 118 -5.87 2.26 -3.35
CA CYS A 118 -5.45 3.65 -3.48
C CYS A 118 -6.08 4.39 -4.66
N SER A 119 -6.85 3.71 -5.53
CA SER A 119 -7.44 4.30 -6.72
C SER A 119 -8.69 5.11 -6.34
N VAL A 120 -8.50 6.38 -6.00
CA VAL A 120 -9.59 7.32 -5.75
C VAL A 120 -10.20 7.77 -7.08
N PRO A 121 -11.52 7.60 -7.30
CA PRO A 121 -12.17 8.09 -8.51
C PRO A 121 -11.94 9.61 -8.68
N SER A 122 -11.60 10.02 -9.91
CA SER A 122 -11.17 11.37 -10.33
C SER A 122 -9.67 11.71 -10.18
N VAL A 123 -8.88 10.91 -9.45
CA VAL A 123 -7.42 11.10 -9.31
C VAL A 123 -6.62 9.97 -9.98
N PHE A 124 -7.21 8.77 -10.07
CA PHE A 124 -6.56 7.58 -10.63
C PHE A 124 -7.50 6.78 -11.54
N GLU A 125 -6.95 6.10 -12.54
CA GLU A 125 -7.72 5.17 -13.37
C GLU A 125 -8.17 3.93 -12.56
N PRO A 126 -9.43 3.49 -12.72
CA PRO A 126 -9.90 2.22 -12.18
C PRO A 126 -9.01 1.05 -12.58
N VAL A 127 -8.71 0.17 -11.62
CA VAL A 127 -7.97 -1.06 -11.89
C VAL A 127 -8.98 -2.15 -12.27
N LYS A 128 -8.82 -2.71 -13.48
CA LYS A 128 -9.49 -3.98 -13.83
C LYS A 128 -8.68 -5.12 -13.22
N ILE A 129 -9.35 -5.94 -12.41
CA ILE A 129 -8.78 -7.10 -11.72
C ILE A 129 -9.53 -8.33 -12.21
#